data_AF-B4GBK5-F1
#
_entry.id   AF-B4GBK5-F1
#
_cell.length_a   1.000
_cell.length_b   1.000
_cell.length_c   1.000
_cell.angle_alpha   90.00
_cell.angle_beta   90.00
_cell.angle_gamma   90.00
#
_symmetry.space_group_name_H-M   'P 1'
#
loop_
_entity.id
_entity.type
_entity.pdbx_description
1 polymer ?
#
loop_
_entity_poly.entity_id
_entity_poly.type
_entity_poly.pdbx_seq_one_letter_code
_entity_poly.pdbx_strand_id
1 'polypeptide(L)'
;MNRSGVPIKTSMERQDALQHACLYENLREKCQAFLSKMEPPQLLTMLRVRTRFHEVLLTPDGKITVLVVQNPKDTHLKVEDLNRHSSNF
;
A
#
# COMPACT_ATOMS: atom_id res chain seq x y z
N MET A 1 -11.00 4.79 1.70
CA MET A 1 -10.81 6.25 1.95
C MET A 1 -11.33 7.04 0.76
N ASN A 2 -11.66 8.31 0.97
CA ASN A 2 -11.96 9.24 -0.13
C ASN A 2 -10.65 9.78 -0.76
N ARG A 3 -10.77 10.61 -1.82
CA ARG A 3 -9.63 11.23 -2.51
C ARG A 3 -8.83 12.24 -1.67
N SER A 4 -9.33 12.62 -0.49
CA SER A 4 -8.62 13.49 0.44
C SER A 4 -7.85 12.71 1.50
N GLY A 5 -7.72 11.39 1.35
CA GLY A 5 -7.04 10.54 2.33
C GLY A 5 -7.82 10.37 3.64
N VAL A 6 -9.14 10.58 3.64
CA VAL A 6 -9.97 10.40 4.85
C VAL A 6 -10.64 9.02 4.82
N PRO A 7 -10.46 8.19 5.88
CA PRO A 7 -11.16 6.91 6.00
C PRO A 7 -12.69 7.10 6.06
N ILE A 8 -13.43 6.35 5.23
CA ILE A 8 -14.91 6.32 5.23
C ILE A 8 -15.42 5.22 6.18
N LYS A 9 -14.73 4.07 6.16
CA LYS A 9 -14.94 2.92 7.05
C LYS A 9 -13.57 2.31 7.32
N THR A 10 -13.34 1.87 8.56
CA THR A 10 -12.06 1.30 9.00
C THR A 10 -12.28 0.17 10.00
N SER A 11 -11.42 -0.84 9.99
CA SER A 11 -11.28 -1.85 11.03
C SER A 11 -10.09 -1.59 11.96
N MET A 12 -9.32 -0.52 11.68
CA MET A 12 -8.21 -0.04 12.49
C MET A 12 -8.69 1.03 13.46
N GLU A 13 -7.87 1.33 14.47
CA GLU A 13 -8.01 2.51 15.32
C GLU A 13 -7.99 3.78 14.44
N ARG A 14 -8.76 4.79 14.84
CA ARG A 14 -9.10 5.92 13.95
C ARG A 14 -7.87 6.76 13.59
N GLN A 15 -6.96 6.97 14.54
CA GLN A 15 -5.77 7.78 14.34
C GLN A 15 -4.81 7.09 13.37
N ASP A 16 -4.58 5.80 13.56
CA ASP A 16 -3.76 4.98 12.67
C ASP A 16 -4.34 4.95 11.24
N ALA A 17 -5.67 4.75 11.13
CA ALA A 17 -6.35 4.74 9.84
C ALA A 17 -6.18 6.06 9.09
N LEU A 18 -6.27 7.20 9.78
CA LEU A 18 -6.10 8.52 9.18
C LEU A 18 -4.67 8.74 8.71
N GLN A 19 -3.68 8.37 9.54
CA GLN A 19 -2.27 8.50 9.20
C GLN A 19 -1.91 7.65 7.97
N HIS A 20 -2.32 6.38 7.96
CA HIS A 20 -2.10 5.51 6.80
C HIS A 20 -2.78 6.05 5.55
N ALA A 21 -4.06 6.42 5.63
CA ALA A 21 -4.82 6.90 4.48
C ALA A 21 -4.17 8.14 3.84
N CYS A 22 -3.71 9.10 4.64
CA CYS A 22 -3.02 10.30 4.14
C CYS A 22 -1.71 9.96 3.40
N LEU A 23 -0.85 9.13 4.00
CA LEU A 23 0.43 8.76 3.39
C LEU A 23 0.25 7.96 2.10
N TYR A 24 -0.68 7.02 2.11
CA TYR A 24 -0.94 6.15 0.96
C TYR A 24 -1.66 6.85 -0.19
N GLU A 25 -2.51 7.84 0.09
CA GLU A 25 -3.10 8.68 -0.97
C GLU A 25 -2.03 9.50 -1.68
N ASN A 26 -1.09 10.11 -0.94
CA ASN A 26 0.05 10.82 -1.54
C ASN A 26 0.93 9.90 -2.41
N LEU A 27 1.11 8.64 -2.01
CA LEU A 27 1.84 7.66 -2.82
C LEU A 27 1.06 7.30 -4.09
N ARG A 28 -0.26 7.05 -3.98
CA ARG A 28 -1.16 6.75 -5.09
C ARG A 28 -1.09 7.83 -6.17
N GLU A 29 -1.16 9.10 -5.77
CA GLU A 29 -1.10 10.25 -6.69
C GLU A 29 0.22 10.29 -7.47
N LYS A 30 1.36 10.06 -6.80
CA LYS A 30 2.67 10.00 -7.46
C LYS A 30 2.76 8.83 -8.45
N CYS A 31 2.26 7.67 -8.08
CA CYS A 31 2.20 6.51 -8.99
C CYS A 31 1.31 6.80 -10.20
N GLN A 32 0.13 7.38 -10.01
CA GLN A 32 -0.74 7.77 -11.12
C GLN A 32 -0.09 8.83 -12.02
N ALA A 33 0.59 9.82 -11.45
CA ALA A 33 1.29 10.85 -12.22
C ALA A 33 2.43 10.26 -13.08
N PHE A 34 3.12 9.22 -12.57
CA PHE A 34 4.10 8.47 -13.36
C PHE A 34 3.42 7.68 -14.49
N LEU A 35 2.36 6.93 -14.19
CA LEU A 35 1.64 6.11 -15.17
C LEU A 35 0.99 6.95 -16.28
N SER A 36 0.52 8.15 -15.97
CA SER A 36 -0.03 9.09 -16.96
C SER A 36 1.01 9.63 -17.95
N LYS A 37 2.31 9.48 -17.66
CA LYS A 37 3.41 9.88 -18.57
C LYS A 37 3.91 8.74 -19.46
N MET A 38 3.36 7.53 -19.31
CA MET A 38 3.66 6.41 -20.21
C MET A 38 2.95 6.57 -21.55
N GLU A 39 3.43 5.88 -22.57
CA GLU A 39 2.79 5.83 -23.89
C GLU A 39 2.38 4.39 -24.23
N PRO A 40 1.06 4.09 -24.32
CA PRO A 40 -0.07 4.99 -24.05
C PRO A 40 -0.23 5.29 -22.53
N PRO A 41 -0.90 6.40 -22.15
CA PRO A 41 -1.14 6.73 -20.75
C PRO A 41 -1.88 5.62 -20.00
N GLN A 42 -1.39 5.27 -18.81
CA GLN A 42 -1.92 4.18 -18.00
C GLN A 42 -2.69 4.70 -16.79
N LEU A 43 -3.66 3.91 -16.33
CA LEU A 43 -4.38 4.14 -15.08
C LEU A 43 -3.91 3.16 -14.00
N LEU A 44 -3.77 3.66 -12.77
CA LEU A 44 -3.43 2.82 -11.63
C LEU A 44 -4.63 1.91 -11.30
N THR A 45 -4.49 0.62 -11.56
CA THR A 45 -5.49 -0.39 -11.22
C THR A 45 -5.31 -0.94 -9.80
N MET A 46 -4.07 -1.22 -9.41
CA MET A 46 -3.72 -1.68 -8.07
C MET A 46 -2.25 -1.37 -7.75
N LEU A 47 -1.97 -1.03 -6.49
CA LEU A 47 -0.61 -0.98 -5.95
C LEU A 47 -0.50 -1.97 -4.78
N ARG A 48 0.52 -2.83 -4.83
CA ARG A 48 0.85 -3.79 -3.77
C ARG A 48 2.25 -3.51 -3.25
N VAL A 49 2.34 -3.06 -2.00
CA VAL A 49 3.63 -2.86 -1.31
C VAL A 49 3.78 -3.96 -0.28
N ARG A 50 4.84 -4.75 -0.40
CA ARG A 50 5.12 -5.85 0.51
C ARG A 50 6.40 -5.60 1.29
N THR A 51 6.30 -5.75 2.60
CA THR A 51 7.41 -5.82 3.54
C THR A 51 7.51 -7.25 4.09
N ARG A 52 8.49 -7.50 4.97
CA ARG A 52 8.65 -8.80 5.62
C ARG A 52 7.44 -9.17 6.50
N PHE A 53 6.85 -8.19 7.18
CA PHE A 53 5.81 -8.44 8.19
C PHE A 53 4.41 -8.03 7.73
N HIS A 54 4.33 -7.13 6.76
CA HIS A 54 3.07 -6.55 6.30
C HIS A 54 3.03 -6.42 4.79
N GLU A 55 1.83 -6.57 4.25
CA GLU A 55 1.50 -6.27 2.89
C GLU A 55 0.37 -5.24 2.86
N VAL A 56 0.54 -4.23 2.02
CA VAL A 56 -0.47 -3.20 1.79
C VAL A 56 -0.95 -3.26 0.35
N LEU A 57 -2.26 -3.39 0.20
CA LEU A 57 -2.97 -3.33 -1.07
C LEU A 57 -3.75 -2.03 -1.15
N LEU A 58 -3.50 -1.26 -2.21
CA LEU A 58 -4.25 -0.07 -2.55
C LEU A 58 -4.96 -0.33 -3.88
N THR A 59 -6.28 -0.27 -3.87
CA THR A 59 -7.10 -0.46 -5.07
C THR A 59 -8.02 0.74 -5.24
N PRO A 60 -7.74 1.63 -6.22
CA PRO A 60 -8.65 2.69 -6.59
C PRO A 60 -9.92 2.08 -7.21
N ASP A 61 -11.09 2.47 -6.72
CA ASP A 61 -12.39 2.05 -7.24
C ASP A 61 -13.34 3.26 -7.33
N GLY A 62 -13.40 3.84 -8.53
CA GLY A 62 -14.24 5.01 -8.84
C GLY A 62 -13.96 6.23 -7.96
N LYS A 63 -14.79 6.42 -6.92
CA LYS A 63 -14.71 7.56 -6.00
C LYS A 63 -14.00 7.23 -4.69
N ILE A 64 -13.71 5.96 -4.43
CA ILE A 64 -13.06 5.49 -3.20
C ILE A 64 -11.75 4.78 -3.55
N THR A 65 -10.83 4.77 -2.59
CA THR A 65 -9.67 3.88 -2.62
C THR A 65 -9.81 2.88 -1.48
N VAL A 66 -9.78 1.60 -1.79
CA VAL A 66 -9.72 0.54 -0.79
C VAL A 66 -8.26 0.36 -0.38
N LEU A 67 -8.01 0.46 0.92
CA LEU A 67 -6.70 0.25 1.52
C LEU A 67 -6.79 -0.92 2.49
N VAL A 68 -5.97 -1.94 2.28
CA VAL A 68 -5.89 -3.13 3.13
C VAL A 68 -4.46 -3.26 3.61
N VAL A 69 -4.28 -3.38 4.93
CA VAL A 69 -3.04 -3.82 5.54
C VAL A 69 -3.29 -5.24 6.06
N GLN A 70 -2.45 -6.18 5.66
CA GLN A 70 -2.58 -7.58 6.01
C GLN A 70 -1.22 -8.22 6.27
N ASN A 71 -1.24 -9.41 6.88
CA ASN A 71 -0.04 -10.22 6.95
C ASN A 71 0.32 -10.72 5.54
N PRO A 72 1.61 -10.67 5.15
CA PRO A 72 2.06 -11.18 3.88
C PRO A 72 1.92 -12.70 3.88
N LYS A 73 1.17 -13.27 2.92
CA LYS A 73 1.22 -14.72 2.71
C LYS A 73 2.58 -15.06 2.10
N ASP A 74 3.39 -15.85 2.79
CA ASP A 74 4.78 -16.09 2.37
C ASP A 74 4.90 -17.20 1.34
N THR A 75 5.37 -16.81 0.16
CA THR A 75 5.74 -17.74 -0.92
C THR A 75 7.16 -17.50 -1.45
N HIS A 76 7.83 -16.41 -1.05
CA HIS A 76 9.10 -16.00 -1.65
C HIS A 76 10.16 -15.47 -0.67
N LEU A 77 9.83 -15.18 0.59
CA LEU A 77 10.81 -14.91 1.63
C LEU A 77 10.88 -16.16 2.52
N LYS A 78 12.04 -16.81 2.61
CA LYS A 78 12.17 -17.95 3.51
C LYS A 78 12.49 -17.43 4.91
N VAL A 79 11.97 -18.10 5.94
CA VAL A 79 12.32 -17.84 7.34
C VAL A 79 13.85 -17.88 7.54
N GLU A 80 14.56 -18.68 6.74
CA GLU A 80 16.02 -18.78 6.70
C GLU A 80 16.73 -17.47 6.32
N ASP A 81 16.12 -16.62 5.49
CA ASP A 81 16.68 -15.32 5.09
C ASP A 81 16.62 -14.27 6.22
N LEU A 82 15.81 -14.53 7.26
CA LEU A 82 15.67 -13.68 8.44
C LEU A 82 16.94 -13.73 9.31
N ASN A 83 17.58 -14.90 9.44
CA ASN A 83 18.71 -15.11 10.34
C ASN A 83 20.07 -14.64 9.77
N ARG A 84 20.18 -14.43 8.45
CA ARG A 84 21.44 -13.98 7.83
C ARG A 84 21.75 -12.49 8.01
N HIS A 85 20.74 -11.67 8.33
CA HIS A 85 20.90 -10.22 8.41
C HIS A 85 21.04 -9.69 9.85
N SER A 86 20.80 -10.53 10.86
CA SER A 86 20.95 -10.17 12.27
C SER A 86 22.34 -10.46 12.84
N SER A 87 23.21 -11.13 12.09
CA SER A 87 24.56 -11.51 12.52
C SER A 87 25.67 -10.55 12.06
N ASN A 88 25.31 -9.44 11.41
CA ASN A 88 26.26 -8.47 10.83
C ASN A 88 26.19 -7.07 11.47
N PHE A 89 25.60 -6.95 12.67
CA PHE A 89 25.68 -5.76 13.51
C PHE A 89 26.04 -6.16 14.94
#